data_AF-A0A0G1Q9B5-F1
#
_entry.id   AF-A0A0G1Q9B5-F1
#
_cell.length_a   1.000
_cell.length_b   1.000
_cell.length_c   1.000
_cell.angle_alpha   90.00
_cell.angle_beta   90.00
_cell.angle_gamma   90.00
#
_symmetry.space_group_name_H-M   'P 1'
#
loop_
_entity.id
_entity.type
_entity.pdbx_description
1 polymer ?
#
loop_
_entity_poly.entity_id
_entity_poly.type
_entity_poly.pdbx_seq_one_letter_code
_entity_poly.pdbx_strand_id
1 'polypeptide(L)'
;MIIGIHAAAAFKKERTGVEEYAFRLIRYFAMLEEGKKHRFLLYTPSSSEESDLPRNFEIKTLRFPVFWTQVRLALEMALNKPGALFIPAHVLPLIHPKNSVVTIHDLAFEYFPEMYPLFHRRYLRWTTKYAISKAKKI
;
A
#
# COMPACT_ATOMS: atom_id res chain seq x y z
N MET A 1 -7.88 -0.69 -16.96
CA MET A 1 -6.87 0.32 -16.52
C MET A 1 -5.82 -0.33 -15.63
N ILE A 2 -4.70 0.37 -15.37
CA ILE A 2 -3.67 -0.07 -14.43
C ILE A 2 -4.01 0.41 -13.01
N ILE A 3 -4.04 -0.51 -12.06
CA ILE A 3 -4.24 -0.25 -10.63
C ILE A 3 -2.94 -0.59 -9.90
N GLY A 4 -2.34 0.42 -9.27
CA GLY A 4 -1.20 0.24 -8.39
C GLY A 4 -1.64 -0.23 -7.01
N ILE A 5 -0.94 -1.19 -6.41
CA ILE A 5 -1.19 -1.64 -5.04
C ILE A 5 0.12 -1.60 -4.25
N HIS A 6 0.08 -1.01 -3.06
CA HIS A 6 1.20 -1.11 -2.11
C HIS A 6 1.17 -2.49 -1.45
N ALA A 7 2.11 -3.35 -1.84
CA ALA A 7 2.09 -4.79 -1.54
C ALA A 7 3.10 -5.22 -0.46
N ALA A 8 3.82 -4.29 0.17
CA ALA A 8 4.87 -4.65 1.13
C ALA A 8 4.35 -5.47 2.33
N ALA A 9 3.16 -5.15 2.85
CA ALA A 9 2.53 -5.93 3.92
C ALA A 9 2.19 -7.36 3.47
N ALA A 10 1.65 -7.51 2.26
CA ALA A 10 1.23 -8.80 1.71
C ALA A 10 2.42 -9.74 1.45
N PHE A 11 3.60 -9.19 1.17
CA PHE A 11 4.81 -9.97 0.86
C PHE A 11 5.71 -10.22 2.08
N LYS A 12 5.28 -9.86 3.29
CA LYS A 12 5.97 -10.33 4.50
C LYS A 12 5.82 -11.86 4.62
N LYS A 13 6.93 -12.52 4.97
CA LYS A 13 6.99 -13.97 5.22
C LYS A 13 6.17 -14.36 6.44
N GLU A 14 6.34 -13.63 7.53
CA GLU A 14 5.55 -13.78 8.76
C GLU A 14 4.45 -12.73 8.74
N ARG A 15 3.20 -13.20 8.80
CA ARG A 15 2.01 -12.36 8.66
C ARG A 15 1.20 -12.35 9.94
N THR A 16 0.77 -11.17 10.36
CA THR A 16 -0.27 -11.00 11.38
C THR A 16 -1.59 -10.62 10.69
N GLY A 17 -2.59 -10.13 11.43
CA GLY A 17 -3.91 -9.81 10.88
C GLY A 17 -3.89 -8.85 9.69
N VAL A 18 -3.12 -7.75 9.80
CA VAL A 18 -3.06 -6.73 8.73
C VAL A 18 -2.33 -7.25 7.48
N GLU A 19 -1.24 -7.98 7.66
CA GLU A 19 -0.51 -8.61 6.55
C GLU A 19 -1.35 -9.69 5.85
N GLU A 20 -2.04 -10.52 6.63
CA GLU A 20 -2.88 -11.60 6.10
C GLU A 20 -4.11 -11.05 5.36
N TYR A 21 -4.71 -9.98 5.88
CA TYR A 21 -5.74 -9.21 5.18
C TYR A 21 -5.21 -8.72 3.82
N ALA A 22 -4.07 -8.03 3.80
CA ALA A 22 -3.50 -7.47 2.57
C ALA A 22 -3.17 -8.57 1.56
N PHE A 23 -2.58 -9.68 2.02
CA PHE A 23 -2.26 -10.83 1.18
C PHE A 23 -3.51 -11.43 0.52
N ARG A 24 -4.52 -11.79 1.32
CA ARG A 24 -5.75 -12.40 0.79
C ARG A 24 -6.48 -11.46 -0.15
N LEU A 25 -6.63 -10.19 0.23
CA LEU A 25 -7.32 -9.21 -0.59
C LEU A 25 -6.69 -9.08 -1.98
N ILE A 26 -5.37 -8.96 -2.05
CA ILE A 26 -4.62 -8.88 -3.31
C ILE A 26 -4.83 -10.15 -4.15
N ARG A 27 -4.77 -11.33 -3.54
CA ARG A 27 -4.98 -12.62 -4.23
C ARG A 27 -6.39 -12.72 -4.82
N TYR A 28 -7.41 -12.30 -4.07
CA TYR A 28 -8.80 -12.44 -4.50
C TYR A 28 -9.25 -11.35 -5.49
N PHE A 29 -8.63 -10.16 -5.50
CA PHE A 29 -8.95 -9.13 -6.50
C PHE A 29 -8.83 -9.63 -7.93
N ALA A 30 -7.84 -10.47 -8.23
CA ALA A 30 -7.67 -11.03 -9.56
C ALA A 30 -8.75 -12.05 -9.96
N MET A 31 -9.36 -12.68 -8.95
CA MET A 31 -10.33 -13.77 -9.16
C MET A 31 -11.72 -13.22 -9.49
N LEU A 32 -12.01 -11.98 -9.10
CA LEU A 32 -13.26 -11.29 -9.42
C LEU A 32 -13.36 -11.01 -10.92
N GLU A 33 -14.56 -11.15 -11.48
CA GLU A 33 -14.81 -10.92 -12.90
C GLU A 33 -14.54 -9.45 -13.30
N GLU A 34 -14.84 -8.50 -12.42
CA GLU A 34 -14.47 -7.11 -12.57
C GLU A 34 -12.96 -6.94 -12.53
N GLY A 35 -12.28 -7.63 -11.61
CA GLY A 35 -10.83 -7.56 -11.43
C GLY A 35 -10.06 -7.98 -12.67
N LYS A 36 -10.53 -9.00 -13.40
CA LYS A 36 -9.94 -9.46 -14.67
C LYS A 36 -9.88 -8.38 -15.75
N LYS A 37 -10.71 -7.33 -15.66
CA LYS A 37 -10.72 -6.18 -16.60
C LYS A 37 -9.57 -5.18 -16.33
N HIS A 38 -8.81 -5.39 -15.25
CA HIS A 38 -7.74 -4.51 -14.81
C HIS A 38 -6.39 -5.22 -14.78
N ARG A 39 -5.32 -4.44 -14.96
CA ARG A 39 -3.95 -4.86 -14.70
C ARG A 39 -3.52 -4.31 -13.34
N PHE A 40 -2.87 -5.13 -12.54
CA PHE A 40 -2.43 -4.77 -11.19
C PHE A 40 -0.91 -4.71 -11.12
N LEU A 41 -0.38 -3.57 -10.64
CA LEU A 41 1.04 -3.39 -10.34
C LEU A 41 1.24 -3.47 -8.83
N LEU A 42 1.92 -4.50 -8.36
CA LEU A 42 2.22 -4.69 -6.94
C LEU A 42 3.57 -4.07 -6.60
N TYR A 43 3.57 -2.97 -5.84
CA TYR A 43 4.78 -2.27 -5.42
C TYR A 43 5.31 -2.80 -4.10
N THR A 44 6.59 -3.16 -4.07
CA THR A 44 7.29 -3.67 -2.87
C THR A 44 8.73 -3.16 -2.81
N PRO A 45 9.29 -2.85 -1.63
CA PRO A 45 10.69 -2.39 -1.51
C PRO A 45 11.69 -3.54 -1.56
N SER A 46 11.26 -4.77 -1.33
CA SER A 46 12.08 -5.97 -1.33
C SER A 46 11.63 -6.93 -2.42
N SER A 47 12.56 -7.76 -2.90
CA SER A 47 12.22 -8.87 -3.78
C SER A 47 11.18 -9.76 -3.11
N SER A 48 10.17 -10.15 -3.88
CA SER A 48 9.16 -11.12 -3.48
C SER A 48 9.30 -12.33 -4.39
N GLU A 49 9.26 -13.52 -3.79
CA GLU A 49 9.29 -14.80 -4.50
C GLU A 49 7.87 -15.33 -4.77
N GLU A 50 6.87 -14.44 -4.80
CA GLU A 50 5.48 -14.84 -5.03
C GLU A 50 5.31 -15.36 -6.48
N SER A 51 5.35 -16.68 -6.62
CA SER A 51 5.42 -17.37 -7.91
C SER A 51 4.06 -17.71 -8.52
N ASP A 52 2.98 -17.63 -7.75
CA ASP A 52 1.64 -18.03 -8.16
C ASP A 52 0.69 -16.84 -8.38
N LEU A 53 1.18 -15.71 -8.88
CA LEU A 53 0.32 -14.56 -9.14
C LEU A 53 -0.49 -14.74 -10.44
N PRO A 54 -1.77 -14.34 -10.45
CA PRO A 54 -2.59 -14.34 -11.66
C PRO A 54 -1.97 -13.50 -12.79
N ARG A 55 -2.26 -13.85 -14.05
CA ARG A 55 -1.62 -13.24 -15.25
C ARG A 55 -1.76 -11.72 -15.36
N ASN A 56 -2.79 -11.14 -14.75
CA ASN A 56 -3.01 -9.69 -14.76
C ASN A 56 -2.27 -8.95 -13.64
N PHE A 57 -1.43 -9.64 -12.86
CA PHE A 57 -0.60 -9.08 -11.80
C PHE A 57 0.87 -9.04 -12.23
N GLU A 58 1.53 -7.94 -11.91
CA GLU A 58 2.95 -7.74 -12.16
C GLU A 58 3.58 -7.14 -10.90
N ILE A 59 4.67 -7.74 -10.43
CA ILE A 59 5.41 -7.24 -9.28
C ILE A 59 6.42 -6.20 -9.76
N LYS A 60 6.36 -5.00 -9.18
CA LYS A 60 7.37 -3.96 -9.38
C LYS A 60 8.15 -3.72 -8.11
N THR A 61 9.38 -4.25 -8.08
CA THR A 61 10.29 -4.09 -6.95
C THR A 61 10.97 -2.72 -7.00
N LEU A 62 10.75 -1.92 -5.97
CA LEU A 62 11.24 -0.56 -5.80
C LEU A 62 12.26 -0.50 -4.65
N ARG A 63 13.45 -1.10 -4.87
CA ARG A 63 14.49 -1.23 -3.83
C ARG A 63 14.84 0.12 -3.19
N PHE A 64 14.66 0.23 -1.89
CA PHE A 64 14.97 1.43 -1.11
C PHE A 64 15.05 1.09 0.39
N PRO A 65 16.01 1.66 1.16
CA PRO A 65 16.31 1.17 2.52
C PRO A 65 15.25 1.57 3.57
N VAL A 66 14.90 2.87 3.65
CA VAL A 66 13.97 3.41 4.66
C VAL A 66 13.06 4.45 4.03
N PHE A 67 11.86 4.66 4.56
CA PHE A 67 10.88 5.63 4.02
C PHE A 67 10.56 5.46 2.53
N TRP A 68 10.68 4.24 2.00
CA TRP A 68 10.48 3.96 0.58
C TRP A 68 9.11 4.42 0.06
N THR A 69 8.07 4.40 0.89
CA THR A 69 6.74 4.88 0.52
C THR A 69 6.75 6.38 0.21
N GLN A 70 7.37 7.19 1.07
CA GLN A 70 7.38 8.65 0.88
C GLN A 70 8.39 9.14 -0.15
N VAL A 71 9.40 8.32 -0.46
CA VAL A 71 10.45 8.69 -1.42
C VAL A 71 10.29 7.91 -2.73
N ARG A 72 10.64 6.61 -2.71
CA ARG A 72 10.76 5.81 -3.93
C ARG A 72 9.42 5.51 -4.59
N LEU A 73 8.38 5.21 -3.81
CA LEU A 73 7.03 5.02 -4.33
C LEU A 73 6.41 6.35 -4.77
N ALA A 74 6.61 7.43 -4.01
CA ALA A 74 6.16 8.77 -4.43
C ALA A 74 6.79 9.19 -5.77
N LEU A 75 8.09 8.96 -5.96
CA LEU A 75 8.77 9.17 -7.24
C LEU A 75 8.17 8.29 -8.36
N GLU A 76 7.87 7.02 -8.06
CA GLU A 76 7.18 6.13 -9.00
C GLU A 76 5.81 6.68 -9.41
N MET A 77 5.03 7.22 -8.46
CA MET A 77 3.74 7.82 -8.75
C MET A 77 3.84 9.11 -9.55
N ALA A 78 4.97 9.82 -9.45
CA ALA A 78 5.24 11.01 -10.27
C ALA A 78 5.58 10.64 -11.71
N LEU A 79 6.44 9.63 -11.90
CA LEU A 79 6.97 9.24 -13.21
C LEU A 79 6.07 8.27 -13.98
N ASN A 80 5.50 7.27 -13.30
CA ASN A 80 4.74 6.17 -13.89
C ASN A 80 3.39 5.99 -13.19
N LYS A 81 2.63 7.07 -13.15
CA LYS A 81 1.36 7.16 -12.40
C LYS A 81 0.33 6.14 -12.90
N PRO A 82 -0.15 5.20 -12.06
CA PRO A 82 -1.25 4.31 -12.44
C PRO A 82 -2.59 5.06 -12.47
N GLY A 83 -3.62 4.43 -13.05
CA GLY A 83 -4.98 5.00 -13.10
C GLY A 83 -5.65 5.08 -11.72
N ALA A 84 -5.26 4.18 -10.82
CA ALA A 84 -5.63 4.21 -9.41
C ALA A 84 -4.47 3.67 -8.55
N LEU A 85 -4.41 4.09 -7.29
CA LEU A 85 -3.49 3.53 -6.30
C LEU A 85 -4.27 3.04 -5.09
N PHE A 86 -3.97 1.86 -4.62
CA PHE A 86 -4.60 1.28 -3.45
C PHE A 86 -3.55 0.94 -2.38
N ILE A 87 -3.78 1.42 -1.16
CA ILE A 87 -2.90 1.24 0.00
C ILE A 87 -3.64 0.41 1.06
N PRO A 88 -3.49 -0.92 1.09
CA PRO A 88 -4.27 -1.79 1.98
C PRO A 88 -3.83 -1.77 3.45
N ALA A 89 -2.62 -1.31 3.78
CA ALA A 89 -2.08 -1.47 5.14
C ALA A 89 -1.14 -0.33 5.59
N HIS A 90 -0.66 0.51 4.68
CA HIS A 90 0.39 1.47 4.94
C HIS A 90 -0.08 2.91 4.71
N VAL A 91 0.86 3.85 4.66
CA VAL A 91 0.57 5.27 4.49
C VAL A 91 0.48 5.66 3.01
N LEU A 92 -0.32 6.68 2.72
CA LEU A 92 -0.39 7.28 1.39
C LEU A 92 0.94 8.01 1.07
N PRO A 93 1.53 7.83 -0.14
CA PRO A 93 2.74 8.56 -0.52
C PRO A 93 2.43 10.03 -0.82
N LEU A 94 3.38 10.93 -0.54
CA LEU A 94 3.23 12.39 -0.74
C LEU A 94 2.85 12.79 -2.18
N ILE A 95 3.32 12.02 -3.16
CA ILE A 95 2.90 12.13 -4.55
C ILE A 95 2.15 10.84 -4.89
N HIS A 96 0.90 10.99 -5.35
CA HIS A 96 0.02 9.88 -5.66
C HIS A 96 -1.02 10.25 -6.73
N PRO A 97 -1.64 9.27 -7.42
CA PRO A 97 -2.78 9.52 -8.29
C PRO A 97 -3.98 10.07 -7.50
N LYS A 98 -4.75 11.00 -8.09
CA LYS A 98 -5.98 11.52 -7.47
C LYS A 98 -6.98 10.41 -7.09
N ASN A 99 -6.99 9.31 -7.82
CA ASN A 99 -7.81 8.14 -7.53
C ASN A 99 -7.08 7.16 -6.60
N SER A 100 -6.70 7.63 -5.40
CA SER A 100 -6.03 6.81 -4.40
C SER A 100 -7.00 6.36 -3.31
N VAL A 101 -7.00 5.08 -2.97
CA VAL A 101 -7.83 4.48 -1.91
C VAL A 101 -6.91 3.95 -0.82
N VAL A 102 -7.24 4.20 0.45
CA VAL A 102 -6.40 3.84 1.59
C VAL A 102 -7.23 3.11 2.63
N THR A 103 -6.77 1.97 3.14
CA THR A 103 -7.39 1.34 4.32
C THR A 103 -6.64 1.79 5.58
N ILE A 104 -7.38 2.33 6.56
CA ILE A 104 -6.86 2.66 7.89
C ILE A 104 -7.35 1.59 8.86
N HIS A 105 -6.44 0.78 9.41
CA HIS A 105 -6.78 -0.37 10.26
C HIS A 105 -7.14 0.00 11.69
N ASP A 106 -6.43 0.95 12.28
CA ASP A 106 -6.67 1.41 13.64
C ASP A 106 -6.11 2.83 13.85
N LEU A 107 -6.41 3.37 15.03
CA LEU A 107 -5.85 4.60 15.55
C LEU A 107 -5.28 4.36 16.96
N ALA A 108 -4.71 3.18 17.23
CA ALA A 108 -4.27 2.81 18.57
C ALA A 108 -3.21 3.79 19.13
N PHE A 109 -2.41 4.42 18.25
CA PHE A 109 -1.45 5.46 18.60
C PHE A 109 -2.07 6.77 19.15
N GLU A 110 -3.39 6.97 18.98
CA GLU A 110 -4.15 8.06 19.60
C GLU A 110 -4.52 7.75 21.05
N TYR A 111 -4.89 6.50 21.33
CA TYR A 111 -5.43 6.04 22.62
C TYR A 111 -4.36 5.51 23.58
N PHE A 112 -3.30 4.90 23.06
CA PHE A 112 -2.20 4.30 23.84
C PHE A 112 -0.86 4.93 23.46
N PRO A 113 -0.70 6.25 23.62
CA PRO A 113 0.48 6.97 23.12
C PRO A 113 1.81 6.52 23.71
N GLU A 114 1.80 5.96 24.92
CA GLU A 114 2.93 5.38 25.64
C GLU A 114 3.49 4.12 24.97
N MET A 115 2.68 3.42 24.17
CA MET A 115 3.08 2.21 23.43
C MET A 115 3.87 2.53 22.15
N TYR A 116 4.01 3.81 21.79
CA TYR A 116 4.62 4.25 20.53
C TYR A 116 5.76 5.24 20.77
N PRO A 117 6.92 5.08 20.11
CA PRO A 117 7.95 6.10 20.12
C PRO A 117 7.41 7.44 19.60
N LEU A 118 7.82 8.55 20.23
CA LEU A 118 7.28 9.89 19.94
C LEU A 118 7.31 10.26 18.44
N PHE A 119 8.41 9.97 17.75
CA PHE A 119 8.54 10.23 16.32
C PHE A 119 7.61 9.35 15.48
N HIS A 120 7.48 8.07 15.83
CA HIS A 120 6.61 7.15 15.12
C HIS A 120 5.14 7.54 15.29
N ARG A 121 4.72 7.90 16.51
CA ARG A 121 3.38 8.42 16.79
C ARG A 121 3.07 9.69 16.00
N ARG A 122 4.01 10.66 15.99
CA ARG A 122 3.86 11.90 15.21
C ARG A 122 3.72 11.60 13.72
N TYR A 123 4.52 10.67 13.21
CA TYR A 123 4.46 10.23 11.83
C TYR A 123 3.11 9.60 11.49
N LEU A 124 2.64 8.63 12.28
CA LEU A 124 1.33 7.98 12.10
C LEU A 124 0.19 9.01 12.15
N ARG A 125 0.17 9.90 13.15
CA ARG A 125 -0.86 10.94 13.25
C ARG A 125 -0.86 11.85 12.03
N TRP A 126 0.31 12.26 11.56
CA TRP A 126 0.43 13.12 10.37
C TRP A 126 -0.01 12.38 9.10
N THR A 127 0.49 11.16 8.86
CA THR A 127 0.15 10.40 7.65
C THR A 127 -1.31 9.99 7.59
N THR A 128 -1.93 9.66 8.73
CA THR A 128 -3.36 9.37 8.83
C THR A 128 -4.20 10.61 8.46
N LYS A 129 -3.90 11.78 9.05
CA LYS A 129 -4.58 13.04 8.68
C LYS A 129 -4.37 13.39 7.21
N TYR A 130 -3.17 13.17 6.71
CA TYR A 130 -2.83 13.38 5.31
C TYR A 130 -3.66 12.47 4.38
N ALA A 131 -3.78 11.18 4.72
CA ALA A 131 -4.61 10.25 3.97
C ALA A 131 -6.08 10.68 3.96
N ILE A 132 -6.64 11.11 5.10
CA ILE A 132 -8.02 11.63 5.19
C ILE A 132 -8.22 12.83 4.28
N SER A 133 -7.24 13.73 4.19
CA SER A 133 -7.35 14.93 3.36
C SER A 133 -7.17 14.67 1.85
N LYS A 134 -6.39 13.66 1.47
CA LYS A 134 -5.89 13.53 0.09
C LYS A 134 -6.35 12.25 -0.63
N ALA A 135 -6.69 11.19 0.08
CA ALA A 135 -7.23 9.99 -0.53
C ALA A 135 -8.61 10.28 -1.13
N LYS A 136 -8.92 9.61 -2.24
CA LYS A 136 -10.24 9.63 -2.85
C LYS A 136 -11.28 8.96 -1.97
N LYS A 137 -10.87 7.90 -1.27
CA LYS A 137 -11.69 7.13 -0.34
C LYS A 137 -10.81 6.49 0.73
N ILE A 138 -11.36 6.39 1.93
CA ILE A 138 -10.90 5.54 3.01
C ILE A 138 -11.94 4.45 3.23
#